data_AF-A0A3A6ACF0-F1
#
_entry.id   AF-A0A3A6ACF0-F1
#
_cell.length_a   1.000
_cell.length_b   1.000
_cell.length_c   1.000
_cell.angle_alpha   90.00
_cell.angle_beta   90.00
_cell.angle_gamma   90.00
#
_symmetry.space_group_name_H-M   'P 1'
#
loop_
_entity.id
_entity.type
_entity.pdbx_description
1 polymer ?
#
loop_
_entity_poly.entity_id
_entity_poly.type
_entity_poly.pdbx_seq_one_letter_code
_entity_poly.pdbx_strand_id
1 'polypeptide(L)'
;MGNFSIKEDLLKLKGAFITNFKGRTETKRCLVIPVDDSGLYVGEKGVYLNLTAIEMENPQYKETHCIKQSLDKEIYEALSEEQRQALPIIGGMRPLVKKAAPQMNVGSTFDGAQAVENTDDLPF
;
A
#
# COMPACT_ATOMS: atom_id res chain seq x y z
N MET A 1 -7.39 5.54 19.36
CA MET A 1 -7.48 4.77 18.09
C MET A 1 -6.46 5.35 17.11
N GLY A 2 -5.46 4.56 16.72
CA GLY A 2 -4.48 4.96 15.71
C GLY A 2 -5.05 4.75 14.31
N ASN A 3 -4.83 5.71 13.41
CA ASN A 3 -5.13 5.51 11.99
C ASN A 3 -3.98 4.72 11.35
N PHE A 4 -4.28 3.85 10.39
CA PHE A 4 -3.27 3.08 9.65
C PHE A 4 -3.39 3.33 8.15
N SER A 5 -2.24 3.41 7.48
CA SER A 5 -2.13 3.40 6.02
C SER A 5 -1.92 1.96 5.60
N ILE A 6 -2.78 1.50 4.68
CA ILE A 6 -2.74 0.16 4.11
C ILE A 6 -2.30 0.28 2.65
N LYS A 7 -1.39 -0.59 2.20
CA LYS A 7 -1.05 -0.73 0.78
C LYS A 7 -1.00 -2.21 0.44
N GLU A 8 -1.66 -2.55 -0.66
CA GLU A 8 -1.73 -3.90 -1.20
C GLU A 8 -1.24 -3.94 -2.64
N ASP A 9 -0.61 -5.05 -2.98
CA ASP A 9 -0.17 -5.42 -4.31
C ASP A 9 -1.14 -6.48 -4.86
N LEU A 10 -2.12 -6.00 -5.62
CA LEU A 10 -3.18 -6.82 -6.18
C LEU A 10 -2.68 -7.80 -7.26
N LEU A 11 -1.47 -7.61 -7.80
CA LEU A 11 -0.85 -8.56 -8.73
C LEU A 11 -0.37 -9.84 -8.04
N LYS A 12 -0.27 -9.84 -6.71
CA LYS A 12 0.04 -11.05 -5.93
C LYS A 12 -1.16 -11.97 -5.74
N LEU A 13 -2.36 -11.51 -6.08
CA LEU A 13 -3.54 -12.37 -6.09
C LEU A 13 -3.40 -13.40 -7.20
N LYS A 14 -3.82 -14.64 -6.92
CA LYS A 14 -3.67 -15.75 -7.86
C LYS A 14 -4.40 -15.45 -9.16
N GLY A 15 -3.66 -15.44 -10.27
CA GLY A 15 -4.21 -15.18 -11.60
C GLY A 15 -4.47 -13.71 -11.91
N ALA A 16 -4.08 -12.77 -11.04
CA ALA A 16 -4.20 -11.35 -11.34
C ALA A 16 -3.15 -10.89 -12.35
N PHE A 17 -3.56 -10.04 -13.29
CA PHE A 17 -2.65 -9.47 -14.30
C PHE A 17 -3.14 -8.12 -14.80
N ILE A 18 -2.22 -7.35 -15.40
CA ILE A 18 -2.56 -6.11 -16.09
C ILE A 18 -2.61 -6.38 -17.59
N THR A 19 -3.69 -5.95 -18.23
CA THR A 19 -3.81 -5.97 -19.69
C THR A 19 -4.51 -4.73 -20.20
N ASN A 20 -4.45 -4.49 -21.51
CA ASN A 20 -5.13 -3.39 -22.15
C ASN A 20 -6.40 -3.92 -22.84
N PHE A 21 -7.56 -3.41 -22.44
CA PHE A 21 -8.80 -3.66 -23.18
C PHE A 21 -9.07 -2.53 -24.16
N LYS A 22 -9.21 -2.90 -25.44
CA LYS A 22 -9.68 -1.99 -26.47
C LYS A 22 -11.21 -1.86 -26.35
N GLY A 23 -11.66 -0.71 -25.85
CA GLY A 23 -13.07 -0.34 -25.85
C GLY A 23 -13.52 0.18 -27.21
N ARG A 24 -14.79 0.62 -27.30
CA ARG A 24 -15.35 1.23 -28.51
C ARG A 24 -14.72 2.58 -28.85
N THR A 25 -14.29 3.33 -27.84
CA THR A 25 -13.77 4.70 -27.98
C THR A 25 -12.28 4.81 -27.67
N GLU A 26 -11.78 4.04 -26.71
CA GLU A 26 -10.40 4.11 -26.25
C GLU A 26 -9.92 2.77 -25.69
N THR A 27 -8.59 2.61 -25.65
CA THR A 27 -7.95 1.48 -24.99
C THR A 27 -7.62 1.86 -23.56
N LYS A 28 -8.06 1.07 -22.58
CA LYS A 28 -7.74 1.26 -21.16
C LYS A 28 -6.88 0.15 -20.63
N ARG A 29 -5.90 0.54 -19.80
CA ARG A 29 -5.13 -0.40 -18.99
C ARG A 29 -6.00 -0.83 -17.80
N CYS A 30 -6.25 -2.12 -17.68
CA CYS A 30 -7.08 -2.70 -16.64
C CYS A 30 -6.28 -3.69 -15.82
N LEU A 31 -6.62 -3.77 -14.53
CA LEU A 31 -6.29 -4.89 -13.68
C LEU A 31 -7.40 -5.93 -13.83
N VAL A 32 -7.04 -7.17 -14.12
CA VAL A 32 -7.96 -8.30 -14.23
C VAL A 32 -7.66 -9.27 -13.11
N ILE A 33 -8.70 -9.67 -12.39
CA ILE A 33 -8.62 -10.63 -11.29
C ILE A 33 -9.70 -11.68 -11.54
N PRO A 34 -9.34 -12.94 -11.88
CA PRO A 34 -10.30 -14.00 -12.13
C PRO A 34 -11.03 -14.39 -10.83
N VAL A 35 -12.35 -14.30 -10.83
CA VAL A 35 -13.16 -14.44 -9.63
C VAL A 35 -13.07 -15.86 -9.04
N ASP A 36 -13.09 -16.88 -9.89
CA ASP A 36 -13.09 -18.29 -9.48
C ASP A 36 -11.73 -18.76 -8.93
N ASP A 37 -10.63 -18.17 -9.41
CA ASP A 37 -9.27 -18.60 -9.09
C ASP A 37 -8.59 -17.74 -8.03
N SER A 38 -9.03 -16.49 -7.88
CA SER A 38 -8.37 -15.52 -7.00
C SER A 38 -8.88 -15.53 -5.57
N GLY A 39 -9.77 -16.45 -5.18
CA GLY A 39 -10.31 -16.51 -3.82
C GLY A 39 -11.12 -15.27 -3.43
N LEU A 40 -11.84 -14.71 -4.40
CA LEU A 40 -12.75 -13.59 -4.20
C LEU A 40 -14.13 -14.12 -3.80
N TYR A 41 -14.76 -13.47 -2.82
CA TYR A 41 -16.10 -13.81 -2.39
C TYR A 41 -17.12 -13.05 -3.24
N VAL A 42 -17.99 -13.78 -3.96
CA VAL A 42 -19.09 -13.18 -4.74
C VAL A 42 -20.35 -13.18 -3.88
N GLY A 43 -20.70 -12.01 -3.36
CA GLY A 43 -21.97 -11.80 -2.67
C GLY A 43 -23.05 -11.28 -3.62
N GLU A 44 -24.29 -11.20 -3.14
CA GLU A 44 -25.43 -10.70 -3.92
C GLU A 44 -25.25 -9.27 -4.44
N LYS A 45 -24.42 -8.45 -3.76
CA LYS A 45 -24.26 -7.01 -4.04
C LYS A 45 -22.87 -6.63 -4.54
N GLY A 46 -21.94 -7.57 -4.65
CA GLY A 46 -20.57 -7.26 -5.04
C GLY A 46 -19.60 -8.41 -4.91
N VAL A 47 -18.37 -8.15 -5.33
CA VAL A 47 -17.23 -9.06 -5.21
C VAL A 47 -16.28 -8.50 -4.15
N TYR A 48 -15.91 -9.34 -3.19
CA TYR A 48 -15.20 -8.95 -1.98
C TYR A 48 -13.86 -9.69 -1.89
N LEU A 49 -12.84 -8.99 -1.42
CA LEU A 49 -11.55 -9.56 -1.07
C LEU A 49 -11.43 -9.56 0.46
N ASN A 50 -11.36 -10.75 1.04
CA ASN A 50 -11.19 -10.90 2.49
C ASN A 50 -9.70 -10.85 2.84
N LEU A 51 -9.37 -10.08 3.88
CA LEU A 51 -8.00 -9.75 4.24
C LEU A 51 -7.81 -9.87 5.74
N THR A 52 -6.65 -10.40 6.14
CA THR A 52 -6.24 -10.46 7.55
C THR A 52 -4.97 -9.64 7.74
N ALA A 53 -5.03 -8.72 8.71
CA ALA A 53 -3.86 -8.01 9.20
C ALA A 53 -3.24 -8.80 10.37
N ILE A 54 -1.98 -9.19 10.23
CA ILE A 54 -1.24 -9.92 11.24
C ILE A 54 -0.15 -8.99 11.79
N GLU A 55 -0.21 -8.69 13.08
CA GLU A 55 0.80 -7.90 13.77
C GLU A 55 2.15 -8.62 13.72
N MET A 56 3.21 -7.88 13.38
CA MET A 56 4.55 -8.44 13.28
C MET A 56 5.28 -8.32 14.62
N GLU A 57 5.90 -9.42 15.08
CA GLU A 57 6.73 -9.40 16.30
C GLU A 57 7.95 -8.48 16.17
N ASN A 58 8.58 -8.45 14.98
CA ASN A 58 9.70 -7.57 14.65
C ASN A 58 9.33 -6.63 13.49
N PRO A 59 8.65 -5.50 13.75
CA PRO A 59 8.26 -4.56 12.71
C PRO A 59 9.49 -3.94 12.03
N GLN A 60 9.69 -4.25 10.75
CA GLN A 60 10.73 -3.64 9.91
C GLN A 60 10.13 -2.55 9.00
N TYR A 61 10.95 -1.58 8.61
CA TYR A 61 10.60 -0.55 7.60
C TYR A 61 9.32 0.27 7.87
N LYS A 62 8.95 0.44 9.15
CA LYS A 62 7.77 1.19 9.63
C LYS A 62 6.43 0.49 9.38
N GLU A 63 6.44 -0.73 8.88
CA GLU A 63 5.24 -1.56 8.84
C GLU A 63 5.07 -2.28 10.17
N THR A 64 3.83 -2.37 10.61
CA THR A 64 3.44 -2.96 11.91
C THR A 64 2.65 -4.24 11.72
N HIS A 65 1.92 -4.35 10.60
CA HIS A 65 1.17 -5.55 10.25
C HIS A 65 1.49 -5.96 8.83
N CYS A 66 1.54 -7.26 8.59
CA CYS A 66 1.50 -7.82 7.25
C CYS A 66 0.04 -8.15 6.88
N ILE A 67 -0.34 -7.88 5.64
CA ILE A 67 -1.66 -8.21 5.11
C ILE A 67 -1.56 -9.48 4.28
N LYS A 68 -2.37 -10.47 4.66
CA LYS A 68 -2.56 -11.72 3.92
C LYS A 68 -3.99 -11.83 3.42
N GLN A 69 -4.16 -12.54 2.31
CA GLN A 69 -5.49 -12.91 1.85
C GLN A 69 -6.12 -13.92 2.83
N SER A 70 -7.35 -13.65 3.24
CA SER A 70 -8.19 -14.61 3.97
C SER A 70 -9.05 -15.33 2.94
N LEU A 71 -8.93 -16.65 2.86
CA LEU A 71 -9.72 -17.48 1.96
C LEU A 71 -10.95 -18.00 2.69
N ASP A 72 -12.03 -18.23 1.93
CA ASP A 72 -13.24 -18.84 2.48
C ASP A 72 -12.94 -20.19 3.11
N LYS A 73 -13.71 -20.54 4.14
CA LYS A 73 -13.44 -21.71 4.99
C LYS A 73 -13.31 -23.00 4.19
N GLU A 74 -14.12 -23.18 3.15
CA GLU A 74 -14.09 -24.37 2.28
C GLU A 74 -12.79 -24.45 1.45
N ILE A 75 -12.37 -23.32 0.87
CA ILE A 75 -11.12 -23.23 0.10
C ILE A 75 -9.92 -23.37 1.03
N TYR A 76 -9.98 -22.72 2.19
CA TYR A 76 -8.96 -22.81 3.22
C TYR A 76 -8.81 -24.25 3.72
N GLU A 77 -9.92 -24.94 3.99
CA GLU A 77 -9.95 -26.34 4.42
C GLU A 77 -9.42 -27.31 3.37
N ALA A 78 -9.66 -27.03 2.09
CA ALA A 78 -9.12 -27.80 0.97
C ALA A 78 -7.61 -27.63 0.76
N LEU A 79 -7.00 -26.54 1.26
CA LEU A 79 -5.56 -26.32 1.19
C LEU A 79 -4.83 -27.11 2.29
N SER A 80 -3.66 -27.66 1.96
CA SER A 80 -2.76 -28.27 2.95
C SER A 80 -2.20 -27.22 3.91
N GLU A 81 -1.71 -27.65 5.07
CA GLU A 81 -1.10 -26.73 6.04
C GLU A 81 0.10 -25.97 5.44
N GLU A 82 0.89 -26.60 4.57
CA GLU A 82 2.00 -25.92 3.91
C GLU A 82 1.50 -24.85 2.94
N GLN A 83 0.43 -25.11 2.21
CA GLN A 83 -0.16 -24.15 1.28
C GLN A 83 -0.79 -22.95 1.98
N ARG A 84 -1.42 -23.17 3.14
CA ARG A 84 -1.96 -22.10 3.99
C ARG A 84 -0.85 -21.18 4.50
N GLN A 85 0.27 -21.74 4.93
CA GLN A 85 1.42 -20.97 5.39
C GLN A 85 2.12 -20.22 4.24
N ALA A 86 2.16 -20.83 3.05
CA ALA A 86 2.74 -20.25 1.84
C ALA A 86 1.87 -19.18 1.18
N LEU A 87 0.67 -18.88 1.70
CA LEU A 87 -0.16 -17.80 1.17
C LEU A 87 0.63 -16.48 1.16
N PRO A 88 0.69 -15.80 -0.01
CA PRO A 88 1.55 -14.65 -0.18
C PRO A 88 1.11 -13.49 0.70
N ILE A 89 2.09 -12.73 1.20
CA ILE A 89 1.85 -11.43 1.81
C ILE A 89 1.55 -10.45 0.68
N ILE A 90 0.30 -10.00 0.63
CA ILE A 90 -0.23 -9.12 -0.41
C ILE A 90 -0.08 -7.65 -0.06
N GLY A 91 0.21 -7.31 1.19
CA GLY A 91 0.37 -5.90 1.58
C GLY A 91 0.93 -5.71 2.98
N GLY A 92 0.97 -4.45 3.39
CA GLY A 92 1.45 -4.02 4.69
C GLY A 92 0.63 -2.88 5.27
N MET A 93 0.56 -2.80 6.60
CA MET A 93 -0.03 -1.67 7.32
C MET A 93 1.02 -0.94 8.14
N ARG A 94 0.97 0.39 8.08
CA ARG A 94 1.80 1.28 8.88
C ARG A 94 0.95 2.32 9.61
N PRO A 95 1.31 2.73 10.84
CA PRO A 95 0.62 3.81 11.53
C PRO A 95 0.70 5.12 10.73
N LEU A 96 -0.44 5.78 10.58
CA LEU A 96 -0.51 7.16 10.05
C LEU A 96 -0.11 8.12 11.17
N VAL A 97 1.19 8.36 11.29
CA VAL A 97 1.69 9.46 12.12
C VAL A 97 1.42 10.75 11.37
N LYS A 98 0.41 11.53 11.80
CA LYS A 98 0.28 12.93 11.38
C LYS A 98 1.52 13.65 11.91
N LYS A 99 2.54 13.83 11.08
CA LYS A 99 3.61 14.78 11.40
C LYS A 99 2.93 16.15 11.44
N ALA A 100 2.82 16.75 12.63
CA ALA A 100 2.79 18.20 12.69
C ALA A 100 4.00 18.67 11.89
N ALA A 101 3.79 19.57 10.93
CA ALA A 101 4.90 20.17 10.21
C ALA A 101 5.91 20.65 11.25
N PRO A 102 7.20 20.33 11.14
CA PRO A 102 8.18 20.94 12.02
C PRO A 102 8.05 22.45 11.82
N GLN A 103 7.56 23.18 12.83
CA GLN A 103 7.78 24.61 12.88
C GLN A 103 9.29 24.76 12.90
N MET A 104 9.86 25.29 11.81
CA MET A 104 11.24 25.76 11.84
C MET A 104 11.31 26.78 12.97
N ASN A 105 12.00 26.45 14.05
CA ASN A 105 12.50 27.46 14.96
C ASN A 105 13.55 28.24 14.16
N VAL A 106 13.17 29.38 13.62
CA VAL A 106 14.09 30.35 13.02
C VAL A 106 14.91 30.92 14.18
N GLY A 107 16.03 30.27 14.48
CA GLY A 107 16.93 30.60 15.58
C GLY A 107 17.98 31.66 15.25
N SER A 108 17.85 32.35 14.11
CA SER A 108 18.78 33.41 13.73
C SER A 108 18.09 34.45 12.86
N THR A 109 17.86 35.62 13.44
CA THR A 109 17.63 36.85 12.68
C THR A 109 18.98 37.25 12.11
N PHE A 110 19.17 37.09 10.80
CA PHE A 110 20.33 37.63 10.11
C PHE A 110 20.08 39.14 9.90
N ASP A 111 20.96 39.98 10.43
CA ASP A 111 20.89 41.42 10.26
C ASP A 111 21.36 41.77 8.82
N GLY A 112 20.42 42.20 7.98
CA GLY A 112 20.64 42.46 6.55
C GLY A 112 21.51 43.67 6.23
N ALA A 113 22.07 44.34 7.24
CA ALA A 113 22.88 45.55 7.06
C ALA A 113 24.38 45.30 6.77
N GLN A 114 24.86 44.05 6.79
CA GLN A 114 26.28 43.72 6.55
C GLN A 114 26.58 43.00 5.22
N ALA A 115 25.61 42.86 4.31
CA ALA A 115 25.78 42.10 3.06
C ALA A 115 25.67 42.97 1.80
N VAL A 116 26.45 44.05 1.71
CA VAL A 116 26.63 44.83 0.47
C VAL A 116 28.11 45.00 0.12
N GLU A 117 28.84 43.89 -0.04
CA GLU A 117 30.12 43.88 -0.76
C GLU A 117 30.36 42.52 -1.47
N ASN A 118 29.43 42.12 -2.35
CA ASN A 118 29.68 41.34 -3.58
C ASN A 118 28.35 40.76 -4.09
N THR A 119 27.73 41.45 -5.05
CA THR A 119 26.54 40.99 -5.75
C THR A 119 26.84 40.28 -7.08
N ASP A 120 28.13 40.01 -7.38
CA ASP A 120 28.55 39.53 -8.70
C ASP A 120 28.87 38.03 -8.78
N ASP A 121 28.64 37.24 -7.72
CA ASP A 121 28.85 35.80 -7.78
C ASP A 121 27.78 35.02 -7.00
N LEU A 122 26.56 35.01 -7.55
CA LEU A 122 25.52 34.07 -7.14
C LEU A 122 25.07 33.22 -8.33
N PRO A 123 25.09 31.88 -8.22
CA PRO A 123 24.66 30.99 -9.28
C PRO A 123 23.15 30.74 -9.15
N PHE A 124 22.36 31.76 -9.47
CA PHE A 124 20.99 31.66 -9.98
C PHE A 124 20.58 32.95 -10.67
#